data_AF-A0A5N5D8L9-F1
#
_entry.id   AF-A0A5N5D8L9-F1
#
_cell.length_a   1.000
_cell.length_b   1.000
_cell.length_c   1.000
_cell.angle_alpha   90.00
_cell.angle_beta   90.00
_cell.angle_gamma   90.00
#
_symmetry.space_group_name_H-M   'P 1'
#
loop_
_entity.id
_entity.type
_entity.pdbx_description
1 polymer ?
#
loop_
_entity_poly.entity_id
_entity_poly.type
_entity_poly.pdbx_seq_one_letter_code
_entity_poly.pdbx_strand_id
1 'polypeptide(L)'
;MDFPKLAYVGGGISFTESNQMRPGLQQILMPSLTTVDGDFIVYGNRYLGELQAPNLQRVNGLFKVSENLYLNGLTLDKLETAAPGGIVISGSLWGGVSLASIQDVHPRFSIATISPGNCTEWEALREPGGPLTTTEEYNCQPNCKYFNYDGTCSEFK
;
A
#
# COMPACT_ATOMS: atom_id res chain seq x y z
N MET A 1 -7.94 -7.81 13.30
CA MET A 1 -7.73 -9.23 12.93
C MET A 1 -6.25 -9.51 13.04
N ASP A 2 -5.91 -10.68 13.55
CA ASP A 2 -4.53 -11.11 13.76
C ASP A 2 -4.35 -12.49 13.14
N PHE A 3 -3.29 -12.63 12.34
CA PHE A 3 -2.91 -13.85 11.63
C PHE A 3 -1.45 -14.21 11.99
N PRO A 4 -1.17 -14.56 13.26
CA PRO A 4 0.19 -14.63 13.78
C PRO A 4 1.01 -15.80 13.22
N LYS A 5 0.36 -16.73 12.51
CA LYS A 5 1.00 -17.90 11.89
C LYS A 5 0.87 -17.93 10.36
N LEU A 6 0.19 -16.95 9.76
CA LEU A 6 0.07 -16.90 8.31
C LEU A 6 1.42 -16.48 7.74
N ALA A 7 2.16 -17.43 7.18
CA ALA A 7 3.49 -17.19 6.62
C ALA A 7 3.48 -17.00 5.10
N TYR A 8 2.51 -17.62 4.42
CA TYR A 8 2.45 -17.68 2.96
C TYR A 8 1.00 -17.73 2.48
N VAL A 9 0.72 -17.03 1.39
CA VAL A 9 -0.56 -17.09 0.67
C VAL A 9 -0.27 -17.48 -0.78
N GLY A 10 -0.70 -18.68 -1.21
CA GLY A 10 -0.46 -19.19 -2.57
C GLY A 10 -1.34 -18.58 -3.67
N GLY A 11 -2.04 -17.50 -3.36
CA GLY A 11 -2.92 -16.77 -4.27
C GLY A 11 -3.07 -15.32 -3.77
N GLY A 12 -4.25 -14.72 -3.95
CA GLY A 12 -4.52 -13.38 -3.44
C GLY A 12 -5.12 -13.38 -2.02
N ILE A 13 -4.91 -12.28 -1.29
CA ILE A 13 -5.59 -11.95 -0.04
C ILE A 13 -6.26 -10.59 -0.16
N SER A 14 -7.52 -10.49 0.28
CA SER A 14 -8.30 -9.27 0.16
C SER A 14 -9.12 -8.99 1.41
N PHE A 15 -8.99 -7.78 1.93
CA PHE A 15 -9.78 -7.23 3.04
C PHE A 15 -10.59 -6.07 2.51
N THR A 16 -11.90 -6.25 2.35
CA THR A 16 -12.78 -5.21 1.78
C THR A 16 -14.02 -5.00 2.64
N GLU A 17 -14.47 -3.74 2.70
CA GLU A 17 -15.73 -3.35 3.32
C GLU A 17 -16.44 -2.37 2.40
N SER A 18 -17.72 -2.62 2.15
CA SER A 18 -18.56 -1.79 1.27
C SER A 18 -19.46 -0.85 2.07
N ASN A 19 -19.72 -1.15 3.34
CA ASN A 19 -20.56 -0.33 4.21
C ASN A 19 -19.72 0.62 5.09
N GLN A 20 -19.63 1.87 4.63
CA GLN A 20 -18.86 2.94 5.27
C GLN A 20 -19.41 3.41 6.64
N MET A 21 -20.56 2.89 7.08
CA MET A 21 -21.18 3.21 8.38
C MET A 21 -21.03 2.10 9.40
N ARG A 22 -20.55 0.92 9.01
CA ARG A 22 -20.34 -0.20 9.93
C ARG A 22 -19.00 -0.01 10.65
N PRO A 23 -18.94 -0.03 11.99
CA PRO A 23 -17.66 -0.10 12.70
C PRO A 23 -16.98 -1.40 12.29
N GLY A 24 -16.00 -1.27 11.40
CA GLY A 24 -15.40 -2.37 10.66
C GLY A 24 -14.08 -2.82 11.27
N LEU A 25 -13.22 -3.34 10.40
CA LEU A 25 -11.88 -3.80 10.75
C LEU A 25 -11.02 -2.64 11.25
N GLN A 26 -10.46 -2.77 12.46
CA GLN A 26 -9.63 -1.72 13.08
C GLN A 26 -8.13 -1.92 12.89
N GLN A 27 -7.69 -3.16 12.81
CA GLN A 27 -6.28 -3.53 12.66
C GLN A 27 -6.16 -4.82 11.85
N ILE A 28 -5.08 -4.97 11.11
CA ILE A 28 -4.68 -6.22 10.44
C ILE A 28 -3.22 -6.49 10.79
N LEU A 29 -2.97 -7.60 11.49
CA LEU A 29 -1.63 -8.01 11.89
C LEU A 29 -1.27 -9.33 11.21
N MET A 30 -0.16 -9.34 10.47
CA MET A 30 0.41 -10.50 9.79
C MET A 30 1.92 -10.57 10.03
N PRO A 31 2.35 -10.73 11.30
CA PRO A 31 3.76 -10.62 11.67
C PRO A 31 4.65 -11.71 11.06
N SER A 32 4.10 -12.85 10.65
CA SER A 32 4.86 -13.94 10.03
C SER A 32 4.77 -14.01 8.51
N LEU A 33 3.91 -13.19 7.88
CA LEU A 33 3.68 -13.28 6.43
C LEU A 33 4.92 -12.82 5.69
N THR A 34 5.44 -13.66 4.80
CA THR A 34 6.62 -13.34 3.98
C THR A 34 6.30 -13.22 2.49
N THR A 35 5.28 -13.91 2.00
CA THR A 35 4.99 -13.96 0.56
C THR A 35 3.50 -14.12 0.28
N VAL A 36 3.03 -13.37 -0.72
CA VAL A 36 1.71 -13.52 -1.34
C VAL A 36 1.92 -13.73 -2.84
N ASP A 37 1.43 -14.85 -3.38
CA ASP A 37 1.64 -15.20 -4.80
C ASP A 37 0.66 -14.54 -5.77
N GLY A 38 -0.37 -13.86 -5.26
CA GLY A 38 -1.28 -13.02 -6.03
C GLY A 38 -1.41 -11.63 -5.44
N ASP A 39 -2.59 -11.03 -5.59
CA ASP A 39 -2.83 -9.66 -5.12
C ASP A 39 -2.97 -9.57 -3.60
N PHE A 40 -2.44 -8.51 -3.02
CA PHE A 40 -2.70 -8.09 -1.65
C PHE A 40 -3.55 -6.84 -1.69
N ILE A 41 -4.83 -6.93 -1.31
CA ILE A 41 -5.79 -5.83 -1.44
C ILE A 41 -6.39 -5.48 -0.08
N VAL A 42 -6.32 -4.21 0.29
CA VAL A 42 -7.02 -3.65 1.46
C VAL A 42 -7.78 -2.41 1.01
N TYR A 43 -9.10 -2.53 0.92
CA TYR A 43 -9.93 -1.53 0.26
C TYR A 43 -11.19 -1.18 1.07
N GLY A 44 -11.43 0.12 1.27
CA GLY A 44 -12.69 0.61 1.82
C GLY A 44 -12.89 0.37 3.32
N ASN A 45 -11.88 -0.09 4.05
CA ASN A 45 -11.97 -0.33 5.50
C ASN A 45 -11.79 0.99 6.25
N ARG A 46 -12.83 1.82 6.25
CA ARG A 46 -12.80 3.18 6.83
C ARG A 46 -12.16 3.25 8.21
N TYR A 47 -12.48 2.30 9.09
CA TYR A 47 -12.07 2.26 10.49
C TYR A 47 -10.71 1.58 10.74
N LEU A 48 -10.04 1.10 9.69
CA LEU A 48 -8.73 0.49 9.80
C LEU A 48 -7.71 1.57 10.17
N GLY A 49 -7.13 1.49 11.36
CA GLY A 49 -6.04 2.36 11.79
C GLY A 49 -4.65 1.81 11.45
N GLU A 50 -4.52 0.48 11.43
CA GLU A 50 -3.22 -0.16 11.36
C GLU A 50 -3.19 -1.41 10.48
N LEU A 51 -2.20 -1.48 9.60
CA LEU A 51 -1.86 -2.65 8.81
C LEU A 51 -0.37 -2.97 9.00
N GLN A 52 -0.08 -4.10 9.64
CA GLN A 52 1.28 -4.56 9.88
C GLN A 52 1.56 -5.88 9.17
N ALA A 53 2.50 -5.87 8.23
CA ALA A 53 3.10 -7.06 7.65
C ALA A 53 4.64 -6.87 7.57
N PRO A 54 5.32 -6.69 8.72
CA PRO A 54 6.72 -6.26 8.78
C PRO A 54 7.70 -7.26 8.17
N ASN A 55 7.29 -8.52 7.98
CA ASN A 55 8.11 -9.56 7.36
C ASN A 55 7.72 -9.86 5.91
N LEU A 56 6.73 -9.15 5.34
CA LEU A 56 6.30 -9.36 3.96
C LEU A 56 7.43 -8.92 3.03
N GLN A 57 7.92 -9.83 2.21
CA GLN A 57 9.03 -9.60 1.28
C GLN A 57 8.56 -9.46 -0.16
N ARG A 58 7.58 -10.27 -0.57
CA ARG A 58 7.16 -10.33 -1.97
C ARG A 58 5.65 -10.40 -2.10
N VAL A 59 5.15 -9.65 -3.07
CA VAL A 59 3.79 -9.75 -3.60
C VAL A 59 3.92 -10.01 -5.09
N ASN A 60 3.57 -11.22 -5.53
CA ASN A 60 3.65 -11.61 -6.95
C ASN A 60 2.39 -11.18 -7.72
N GLY A 61 1.94 -9.96 -7.47
CA GLY A 61 0.71 -9.37 -7.97
C GLY A 61 0.65 -7.88 -7.65
N LEU A 62 -0.56 -7.35 -7.47
CA LEU A 62 -0.79 -5.97 -7.05
C LEU A 62 -0.80 -5.87 -5.52
N PHE A 63 -0.01 -4.94 -4.97
CA PHE A 63 -0.19 -4.46 -3.60
C PHE A 63 -1.04 -3.18 -3.60
N LYS A 64 -2.31 -3.27 -3.18
CA LYS A 64 -3.24 -2.14 -3.14
C LYS A 64 -3.76 -1.89 -1.72
N VAL A 65 -3.52 -0.68 -1.22
CA VAL A 65 -4.12 -0.17 0.03
C VAL A 65 -4.80 1.14 -0.30
N SER A 66 -6.13 1.16 -0.35
CA SER A 66 -6.88 2.34 -0.83
C SER A 66 -8.21 2.51 -0.11
N GLU A 67 -8.70 3.75 0.00
CA GLU A 67 -9.97 4.08 0.66
C GLU A 67 -10.07 3.63 2.13
N ASN A 68 -8.95 3.58 2.84
CA ASN A 68 -8.91 3.32 4.28
C ASN A 68 -8.70 4.64 5.04
N LEU A 69 -9.79 5.40 5.22
CA LEU A 69 -9.75 6.82 5.63
C LEU A 69 -9.01 7.10 6.95
N TYR A 70 -9.04 6.17 7.91
CA TYR A 70 -8.38 6.33 9.21
C TYR A 70 -7.05 5.57 9.31
N LEU A 71 -6.55 4.99 8.22
CA LEU A 71 -5.29 4.28 8.23
C LEU A 71 -4.17 5.29 8.47
N ASN A 72 -3.43 5.09 9.55
CA ASN A 72 -2.32 5.95 9.97
C ASN A 72 -1.00 5.20 10.14
N GLY A 73 -1.03 3.86 10.20
CA GLY A 73 0.17 3.01 10.22
C GLY A 73 0.14 1.92 9.15
N LEU A 74 1.16 1.90 8.30
CA LEU A 74 1.43 0.87 7.30
C LEU A 74 2.89 0.42 7.39
N THR A 75 3.11 -0.75 7.98
CA THR A 75 4.45 -1.33 8.16
C THR A 75 4.72 -2.42 7.13
N LEU A 76 5.64 -2.14 6.20
CA LEU A 76 6.06 -3.02 5.10
C LEU A 76 7.59 -3.00 4.94
N ASP A 77 8.33 -2.87 6.05
CA ASP A 77 9.77 -2.56 6.06
C ASP A 77 10.63 -3.52 5.23
N LYS A 78 10.21 -4.77 5.10
CA LYS A 78 10.91 -5.82 4.34
C LYS A 78 10.36 -6.06 2.94
N LEU A 79 9.39 -5.28 2.47
CA LEU A 79 8.83 -5.47 1.14
C LEU A 79 9.90 -5.12 0.11
N GLU A 80 10.37 -6.13 -0.60
CA GLU A 80 11.41 -6.03 -1.63
C GLU A 80 10.78 -5.88 -3.01
N THR A 81 9.74 -6.68 -3.30
CA THR A 81 9.16 -6.75 -4.64
C THR A 81 7.63 -6.72 -4.65
N ALA A 82 7.08 -5.96 -5.61
CA ALA A 82 5.66 -6.02 -5.96
C ALA A 82 5.50 -5.98 -7.49
N ALA A 83 5.35 -7.15 -8.10
CA ALA A 83 5.29 -7.33 -9.55
C ALA A 83 4.52 -8.60 -9.89
N PRO A 84 3.79 -8.67 -11.01
CA PRO A 84 3.70 -7.67 -12.08
C PRO A 84 2.57 -6.63 -11.86
N GLY A 85 2.05 -6.45 -10.64
CA GLY A 85 0.94 -5.51 -10.38
C GLY A 85 1.35 -4.15 -9.81
N GLY A 86 2.51 -4.06 -9.16
CA GLY A 86 3.02 -2.82 -8.58
C GLY A 86 2.46 -2.49 -7.20
N ILE A 87 2.67 -1.23 -6.77
CA ILE A 87 2.20 -0.66 -5.51
C ILE A 87 1.22 0.48 -5.78
N VAL A 88 0.05 0.42 -5.15
CA VAL A 88 -0.93 1.51 -5.12
C VAL A 88 -1.36 1.75 -3.67
N ILE A 89 -0.95 2.89 -3.12
CA ILE A 89 -1.32 3.31 -1.77
C ILE A 89 -2.08 4.63 -1.87
N SER A 90 -3.30 4.67 -1.34
CA SER A 90 -4.01 5.92 -1.15
C SER A 90 -4.79 6.03 0.17
N GLY A 91 -4.79 7.23 0.76
CA GLY A 91 -5.43 7.48 2.06
C GLY A 91 -4.90 8.72 2.78
N SER A 92 -4.74 8.65 4.09
CA SER A 92 -4.32 9.76 4.96
C SER A 92 -2.88 9.66 5.50
N LEU A 93 -2.09 8.68 5.07
CA LEU A 93 -0.91 8.21 5.82
C LEU A 93 0.46 8.70 5.33
N TRP A 94 0.68 10.00 5.08
CA TRP A 94 1.96 10.49 4.51
C TRP A 94 3.22 10.00 5.24
N GLY A 95 3.27 10.09 6.57
CA GLY A 95 4.39 9.65 7.40
C GLY A 95 4.24 8.24 7.98
N GLY A 96 3.17 7.53 7.62
CA GLY A 96 2.86 6.20 8.14
C GLY A 96 3.27 5.06 7.21
N VAL A 97 3.87 5.35 6.06
CA VAL A 97 4.34 4.36 5.08
C VAL A 97 5.83 4.16 5.26
N SER A 98 6.26 2.93 5.53
CA SER A 98 7.67 2.54 5.51
C SER A 98 7.89 1.46 4.45
N LEU A 99 8.78 1.76 3.49
CA LEU A 99 9.13 0.92 2.35
C LEU A 99 10.66 0.83 2.20
N ALA A 100 11.36 0.63 3.31
CA ALA A 100 12.82 0.76 3.38
C ALA A 100 13.61 -0.26 2.53
N SER A 101 13.01 -1.41 2.21
CA SER A 101 13.69 -2.51 1.50
C SER A 101 13.28 -2.67 0.03
N ILE A 102 12.51 -1.74 -0.54
CA ILE A 102 12.06 -1.90 -1.92
C ILE A 102 13.24 -1.99 -2.87
N GLN A 103 13.19 -2.96 -3.77
CA GLN A 103 14.22 -3.25 -4.77
C GLN A 103 13.64 -3.23 -6.17
N ASP A 104 12.42 -3.75 -6.34
CA ASP A 104 11.83 -3.94 -7.66
C ASP A 104 10.29 -3.81 -7.63
N VAL A 105 9.75 -2.74 -8.23
CA VAL A 105 8.31 -2.48 -8.28
C VAL A 105 7.87 -2.22 -9.71
N HIS A 106 6.96 -3.06 -10.22
CA HIS A 106 6.50 -2.98 -11.60
C HIS A 106 5.03 -3.39 -11.79
N PRO A 107 4.33 -2.78 -12.76
CA PRO A 107 4.76 -1.65 -13.59
C PRO A 107 4.59 -0.31 -12.88
N ARG A 108 3.86 -0.28 -11.75
CA ARG A 108 3.35 0.95 -11.16
C ARG A 108 3.80 1.15 -9.72
N PHE A 109 4.19 2.38 -9.39
CA PHE A 109 4.33 2.87 -8.02
C PHE A 109 3.49 4.14 -7.88
N SER A 110 2.43 4.08 -7.08
CA SER A 110 1.51 5.19 -6.88
C SER A 110 1.23 5.40 -5.40
N ILE A 111 1.65 6.54 -4.85
CA ILE A 111 1.27 6.99 -3.51
C ILE A 111 0.49 8.30 -3.62
N ALA A 112 -0.75 8.30 -3.16
CA ALA A 112 -1.64 9.46 -3.21
C ALA A 112 -2.28 9.68 -1.83
N THR A 113 -2.10 10.83 -1.20
CA THR A 113 -2.69 11.05 0.13
C THR A 113 -3.37 12.40 0.27
N ILE A 114 -4.43 12.46 1.08
CA ILE A 114 -5.08 13.72 1.46
C ILE A 114 -4.24 14.54 2.45
N SER A 115 -3.24 13.92 3.07
CA SER A 115 -2.42 14.55 4.09
C SER A 115 -1.30 15.40 3.45
N PRO A 116 -0.87 16.47 4.15
CA PRO A 116 0.31 17.24 3.75
C PRO A 116 1.57 16.39 3.75
N GLY A 117 2.47 16.69 2.81
CA GLY A 117 3.72 15.95 2.65
C GLY A 117 4.53 16.37 1.43
N ASN A 118 5.64 15.67 1.16
CA ASN A 118 6.53 15.89 0.03
C ASN A 118 7.08 14.58 -0.53
N CYS A 119 7.29 14.52 -1.84
CA CYS A 119 7.65 13.31 -2.58
C CYS A 119 9.16 13.04 -2.63
N THR A 120 9.99 13.82 -1.93
CA THR A 120 11.44 13.80 -2.13
C THR A 120 12.07 12.44 -1.84
N GLU A 121 11.58 11.72 -0.82
CA GLU A 121 12.03 10.35 -0.53
C GLU A 121 11.75 9.40 -1.69
N TRP A 122 10.53 9.41 -2.21
CA TRP A 122 10.09 8.53 -3.29
C TRP A 122 10.70 8.90 -4.64
N GLU A 123 10.93 10.20 -4.88
CA GLU A 123 11.62 10.70 -6.07
C GLU A 123 13.08 10.26 -6.10
N ALA A 124 13.78 10.30 -4.96
CA ALA A 124 15.16 9.83 -4.86
C ALA A 124 15.33 8.35 -5.24
N LEU A 125 14.30 7.53 -5.03
CA LEU A 125 14.31 6.09 -5.39
C LEU A 125 14.25 5.86 -6.90
N ARG A 126 13.97 6.90 -7.70
CA ARG A 126 13.95 6.83 -9.17
C ARG A 126 15.26 7.22 -9.82
N GLU A 127 16.14 7.89 -9.08
CA GLU A 127 17.46 8.25 -9.59
C GLU A 127 18.21 7.01 -10.12
N PRO A 128 19.11 7.15 -11.11
CA PRO A 128 19.76 6.01 -11.76
C PRO A 128 20.35 5.00 -10.77
N GLY A 129 19.90 3.75 -10.86
CA GLY A 129 20.33 2.66 -9.97
C GLY A 129 19.48 2.53 -8.70
N GLY A 130 18.45 3.37 -8.54
CA GLY A 130 17.44 3.26 -7.49
C GLY A 130 16.40 2.17 -7.79
N PRO A 131 15.63 1.77 -6.77
CA PRO A 131 14.71 0.63 -6.87
C PRO A 131 13.44 0.92 -7.69
N LEU A 132 13.17 2.18 -8.01
CA LEU A 132 12.05 2.60 -8.85
C LEU A 132 12.50 3.13 -10.22
N THR A 133 13.78 2.96 -10.59
CA THR A 133 14.32 3.47 -11.87
C THR A 133 13.62 2.83 -13.07
N THR A 134 13.24 1.55 -12.97
CA THR A 134 12.62 0.79 -14.06
C THR A 134 11.09 0.82 -14.02
N THR A 135 10.47 1.32 -12.94
CA THR A 135 9.02 1.43 -12.81
C THR A 135 8.43 2.30 -13.93
N GLU A 136 7.46 1.76 -14.66
CA GLU A 136 6.87 2.38 -15.86
C GLU A 136 5.95 3.56 -15.50
N GLU A 137 5.11 3.37 -14.48
CA GLU A 137 4.16 4.35 -14.00
C GLU A 137 4.55 4.81 -12.58
N TYR A 138 4.92 6.08 -12.44
CA TYR A 138 5.21 6.68 -11.15
C TYR A 138 4.24 7.82 -10.84
N ASN A 139 3.64 7.77 -9.65
CA ASN A 139 2.82 8.85 -9.12
C ASN A 139 3.09 9.03 -7.62
N CYS A 140 3.39 10.26 -7.23
CA CYS A 140 3.43 10.65 -5.83
C CYS A 140 2.69 11.97 -5.67
N GLN A 141 1.62 11.97 -4.88
CA GLN A 141 0.74 13.14 -4.74
C GLN A 141 0.26 13.34 -3.29
N PRO A 142 0.87 14.27 -2.54
CA PRO A 142 0.34 14.75 -1.27
C PRO A 142 -0.84 15.70 -1.49
N ASN A 143 -1.56 16.04 -0.42
CA ASN A 143 -2.65 17.04 -0.42
C ASN A 143 -3.77 16.77 -1.46
N CYS A 144 -4.05 15.50 -1.71
CA CYS A 144 -5.11 15.05 -2.58
C CYS A 144 -6.49 15.54 -2.12
N LYS A 145 -7.36 16.01 -3.03
CA LYS A 145 -8.74 16.39 -2.67
C LYS A 145 -9.67 15.18 -2.60
N TYR A 146 -9.61 14.33 -3.62
CA TYR A 146 -10.43 13.11 -3.74
C TYR A 146 -9.60 11.98 -4.33
N PHE A 147 -10.01 10.73 -4.08
CA PHE A 147 -9.42 9.56 -4.73
C PHE A 147 -10.37 9.01 -5.79
N ASN A 148 -9.81 8.66 -6.95
CA ASN A 148 -10.45 7.80 -7.93
C ASN A 148 -10.45 6.35 -7.43
N TYR A 149 -11.28 5.50 -8.03
CA TYR A 149 -11.37 4.06 -7.70
C TYR A 149 -10.04 3.30 -7.87
N ASP A 150 -9.17 3.77 -8.77
CA ASP A 150 -7.85 3.22 -9.02
C ASP A 150 -6.78 3.72 -8.02
N GLY A 151 -7.18 4.54 -7.03
CA GLY A 151 -6.30 5.10 -6.01
C GLY A 151 -5.55 6.36 -6.43
N THR A 152 -5.73 6.86 -7.66
CA THR A 152 -5.14 8.15 -8.08
C THR A 152 -5.88 9.33 -7.48
N CYS A 153 -5.23 10.49 -7.49
CA CYS A 153 -5.86 11.73 -7.08
C CYS A 153 -6.77 12.33 -8.14
N SER A 154 -7.83 12.98 -7.67
CA SER A 154 -8.73 13.78 -8.49
C SER A 154 -9.02 15.12 -7.83
N GLU A 155 -9.19 16.14 -8.68
CA GLU A 155 -9.71 17.47 -8.32
C GLU A 155 -11.24 17.50 -8.23
N PHE A 156 -11.91 16.48 -8.80
CA PHE A 156 -13.37 16.38 -8.91
C PHE A 156 -13.87 15.07 -8.29
N LYS A 157 -15.07 15.12 -7.71
CA LYS A 157 -15.71 13.97 -7.07
C LYS A 157 -16.60 13.21 -8.03
#